data_AF-A0A6A6IX23-F1
#
_entry.id   AF-A0A6A6IX23-F1
#
_cell.length_a   1.000
_cell.length_b   1.000
_cell.length_c   1.000
_cell.angle_alpha   90.00
_cell.angle_beta   90.00
_cell.angle_gamma   90.00
#
_symmetry.space_group_name_H-M   'P 1'
#
loop_
_entity.id
_entity.type
_entity.pdbx_description
1 polymer ?
#
loop_
_entity_poly.entity_id
_entity_poly.type
_entity_poly.pdbx_seq_one_letter_code
_entity_poly.pdbx_strand_id
1 'polypeptide(L)'
;MRIQLFTSLLLTAIPSGFASALYPRSVLNGPCTGKDGVIGVCVPTTSCDRDNGTYIHNACPGTPENIKCCTKPHCQLAAQAGDCRWVENCGGGKSLVQYLCPGPDAFRCCITNENATPEPTPTPKPQPDVNLGEKILAKAKEAEGIPYHWAGGNCKGPTGGGFDCSGLVSWAVCQVTGRNLFSEGLRVTRSMYCASASKLKYKKVKWANRRAGDAVFFGGKCDCENNPAGIHHVGLMMDDGYTMWNALKTGTKIRKDNFKNWDESACPYVIRFD
;
A
#
# COMPACT_ATOMS: atom_id res chain seq x y z
N MET A 1 83.23 -29.83 18.09
CA MET A 1 82.00 -30.65 18.05
C MET A 1 80.81 -29.72 18.22
N ARG A 2 79.76 -29.94 17.42
CA ARG A 2 78.51 -29.15 17.21
C ARG A 2 77.93 -28.53 18.51
N ILE A 3 77.23 -27.40 18.48
CA ILE A 3 75.80 -27.31 18.12
C ILE A 3 75.45 -25.84 17.81
N GLN A 4 74.97 -25.55 16.60
CA GLN A 4 74.25 -24.30 16.29
C GLN A 4 72.75 -24.54 16.57
N LEU A 5 72.17 -23.77 17.50
CA LEU A 5 70.72 -23.72 17.70
C LEU A 5 70.08 -22.88 16.61
N PHE A 6 69.24 -23.51 15.79
CA PHE A 6 68.31 -22.83 14.89
C PHE A 6 67.05 -22.43 15.68
N THR A 7 66.88 -21.15 15.95
CA THR A 7 65.64 -20.59 16.50
C THR A 7 64.64 -20.37 15.37
N SER A 8 63.64 -21.26 15.27
CA SER A 8 62.58 -21.19 14.28
C SER A 8 61.55 -20.13 14.68
N LEU A 9 61.51 -19.02 13.95
CA LEU A 9 60.54 -17.93 14.14
C LEU A 9 59.22 -18.30 13.43
N LEU A 10 58.22 -18.76 14.18
CA LEU A 10 56.88 -19.05 13.66
C LEU A 10 56.11 -17.73 13.47
N LEU A 11 55.95 -17.27 12.22
CA LEU A 11 55.02 -16.20 11.88
C LEU A 11 53.58 -16.76 11.90
N THR A 12 52.83 -16.43 12.94
CA THR A 12 51.38 -16.68 12.98
C THR A 12 50.66 -15.63 12.13
N ALA A 13 50.14 -16.04 10.98
CA ALA A 13 49.23 -15.22 10.18
C ALA A 13 47.90 -15.07 10.92
N ILE A 14 47.60 -13.85 11.38
CA ILE A 14 46.29 -13.50 11.96
C ILE A 14 45.32 -13.34 10.78
N PRO A 15 44.24 -14.14 10.68
CA PRO A 15 43.21 -13.88 9.69
C PRO A 15 42.45 -12.62 10.09
N SER A 16 42.56 -11.58 9.26
CA SER A 16 41.74 -10.37 9.33
C SER A 16 40.28 -10.76 9.11
N GLY A 17 39.56 -11.04 10.20
CA GLY A 17 38.12 -11.22 10.15
C GLY A 17 37.47 -9.94 9.65
N PHE A 18 36.92 -9.97 8.43
CA PHE A 18 35.99 -8.95 7.97
C PHE A 18 34.73 -9.04 8.85
N ALA A 19 34.70 -8.25 9.92
CA ALA A 19 33.47 -7.98 10.64
C ALA A 19 32.50 -7.31 9.66
N SER A 20 31.56 -8.09 9.11
CA SER A 20 30.43 -7.54 8.37
C SER A 20 29.61 -6.75 9.38
N ALA A 21 29.75 -5.42 9.36
CA ALA A 21 28.84 -4.54 10.06
C ALA A 21 27.43 -4.85 9.53
N LEU A 22 26.57 -5.41 10.39
CA LEU A 22 25.16 -5.62 10.10
C LEU A 22 24.51 -4.24 10.04
N TYR A 23 24.53 -3.61 8.86
CA TYR A 23 23.77 -2.38 8.65
C TYR A 23 22.28 -2.70 8.79
N PRO A 24 21.52 -1.90 9.56
CA PRO A 24 20.08 -2.06 9.62
C PRO A 24 19.52 -1.95 8.20
N ARG A 25 18.81 -3.00 7.77
CA ARG A 25 18.16 -3.00 6.46
C ARG A 25 17.05 -1.96 6.46
N SER A 26 17.05 -1.09 5.47
CA SER A 26 15.92 -0.24 5.18
C SER A 26 14.74 -1.09 4.71
N VAL A 27 13.54 -0.57 4.94
CA VAL A 27 12.29 -1.17 4.46
C VAL A 27 11.59 -0.20 3.52
N LEU A 28 10.82 -0.73 2.58
CA LEU A 28 9.91 0.09 1.78
C LEU A 28 9.00 0.89 2.73
N ASN A 29 8.79 2.17 2.43
CA ASN A 29 8.07 3.13 3.27
C ASN A 29 8.70 3.37 4.65
N GLY A 30 9.97 3.02 4.85
CA GLY A 30 10.73 3.33 6.05
C GLY A 30 11.43 4.69 5.98
N PRO A 31 11.88 5.23 7.14
CA PRO A 31 12.66 6.46 7.19
C PRO A 31 14.03 6.28 6.53
N CYS A 32 14.52 7.36 5.95
CA CYS A 32 15.88 7.47 5.45
C CYS A 32 16.39 8.91 5.57
N THR A 33 17.68 9.09 5.36
CA THR A 33 18.33 10.40 5.34
C THR A 33 18.86 10.65 3.94
N GLY A 34 18.35 11.70 3.30
CA GLY A 34 18.76 12.13 1.98
C GLY A 34 20.00 13.02 2.01
N LYS A 35 20.22 13.75 0.91
CA LYS A 35 21.33 14.68 0.78
C LYS A 35 21.25 15.75 1.86
N ASP A 36 22.40 16.20 2.37
CA ASP A 36 22.51 17.31 3.34
C ASP A 36 21.71 17.08 4.63
N GLY A 37 21.44 15.82 4.98
CA GLY A 37 20.71 15.45 6.20
C GLY A 37 19.19 15.58 6.10
N VAL A 38 18.64 15.87 4.92
CA VAL A 38 17.20 16.03 4.73
C VAL A 38 16.48 14.71 5.02
N ILE A 39 15.48 14.75 5.90
CA ILE A 39 14.70 13.56 6.25
C ILE A 39 13.86 13.14 5.04
N GLY A 40 13.85 11.84 4.77
CA GLY A 40 13.15 11.26 3.63
C GLY A 40 12.50 9.92 3.96
N VAL A 41 12.02 9.30 2.89
CA VAL A 41 11.37 7.99 2.92
C VAL A 41 11.88 7.09 1.79
N CYS A 42 12.06 5.81 2.09
CA CYS A 42 12.41 4.79 1.10
C CYS A 42 11.21 4.43 0.24
N VAL A 43 11.15 4.91 -1.00
CA VAL A 43 10.05 4.69 -1.96
C VAL A 43 10.59 4.39 -3.36
N PRO A 44 9.76 3.86 -4.28
CA PRO A 44 10.15 3.73 -5.68
C PRO A 44 10.53 5.09 -6.29
N THR A 45 11.58 5.14 -7.12
CA THR A 45 11.97 6.37 -7.84
C THR A 45 10.80 6.97 -8.62
N THR A 46 9.98 6.14 -9.25
CA THR A 46 8.76 6.57 -9.96
C THR A 46 7.73 7.25 -9.05
N SER A 47 7.61 6.82 -7.79
CA SER A 47 6.78 7.51 -6.80
C SER A 47 7.39 8.84 -6.41
N CYS A 48 8.71 8.86 -6.17
CA CYS A 48 9.43 10.07 -5.81
C CYS A 48 9.30 11.16 -6.89
N ASP A 49 9.51 10.79 -8.15
CA ASP A 49 9.40 11.68 -9.31
C ASP A 49 7.96 12.21 -9.47
N ARG A 50 6.97 11.32 -9.40
CA ARG A 50 5.54 11.69 -9.46
C ARG A 50 5.17 12.70 -8.37
N ASP A 51 5.69 12.50 -7.17
CA ASP A 51 5.38 13.32 -6.01
C ASP A 51 6.28 14.57 -5.96
N ASN A 52 7.02 14.86 -7.04
CA ASN A 52 7.90 16.02 -7.21
C ASN A 52 8.96 16.14 -6.11
N GLY A 53 9.48 14.97 -5.68
CA GLY A 53 10.61 14.85 -4.77
C GLY A 53 11.93 14.65 -5.53
N THR A 54 13.01 14.58 -4.77
CA THR A 54 14.34 14.23 -5.26
C THR A 54 14.82 13.00 -4.50
N TYR A 55 15.65 12.16 -5.12
CA TYR A 55 16.17 10.98 -4.45
C TYR A 55 17.69 10.87 -4.54
N ILE A 56 18.27 10.13 -3.59
CA ILE A 56 19.69 9.77 -3.60
C ILE A 56 19.90 8.25 -3.60
N HIS A 57 21.04 7.84 -4.13
CA HIS A 57 21.47 6.46 -4.17
C HIS A 57 22.01 6.00 -2.80
N ASN A 58 21.93 4.69 -2.55
CA ASN A 58 22.52 4.02 -1.38
C ASN A 58 22.00 4.44 0.00
N ALA A 59 20.97 5.28 0.08
CA ALA A 59 20.35 5.71 1.35
C ALA A 59 19.17 4.83 1.81
N CYS A 60 18.89 3.75 1.07
CA CYS A 60 17.95 2.69 1.46
C CYS A 60 18.64 1.31 1.32
N PRO A 61 19.67 1.00 2.14
CA PRO A 61 20.39 -0.26 2.02
C PRO A 61 19.48 -1.47 2.26
N GLY A 62 19.60 -2.49 1.41
CA GLY A 62 18.83 -3.73 1.54
C GLY A 62 17.43 -3.70 0.92
N THR A 63 17.02 -2.61 0.27
CA THR A 63 15.82 -2.56 -0.57
C THR A 63 16.16 -2.78 -2.05
N PRO A 64 15.18 -3.13 -2.91
CA PRO A 64 15.39 -3.23 -4.37
C PRO A 64 16.01 -1.97 -4.98
N GLU A 65 16.71 -2.10 -6.10
CA GLU A 65 17.48 -0.99 -6.70
C GLU A 65 16.63 0.23 -7.05
N ASN A 66 15.35 0.04 -7.40
CA ASN A 66 14.43 1.12 -7.71
C ASN A 66 13.87 1.82 -6.45
N ILE A 67 14.15 1.33 -5.25
CA ILE A 67 13.79 1.98 -3.99
C ILE A 67 14.95 2.89 -3.56
N LYS A 68 14.67 4.18 -3.52
CA LYS A 68 15.66 5.21 -3.17
C LYS A 68 15.13 6.07 -2.03
N CYS A 69 16.03 6.76 -1.35
CA CYS A 69 15.63 7.71 -0.32
C CYS A 69 15.07 8.95 -1.01
N CYS A 70 13.76 9.13 -0.97
CA CYS A 70 13.09 10.29 -1.53
C CYS A 70 12.94 11.38 -0.47
N THR A 71 13.37 12.58 -0.82
CA THR A 71 13.27 13.79 -0.02
C THR A 71 12.44 14.83 -0.76
N LYS A 72 11.63 15.57 0.00
CA LYS A 72 10.86 16.69 -0.52
C LYS A 72 10.83 17.81 0.53
N PRO A 73 11.83 18.70 0.55
CA PRO A 73 11.95 19.73 1.57
C PRO A 73 10.89 20.82 1.47
N HIS A 74 10.16 20.89 0.35
CA HIS A 74 9.11 21.87 0.11
C HIS A 74 7.83 21.19 -0.33
N CYS A 75 6.76 21.44 0.41
CA CYS A 75 5.41 21.06 0.08
C CYS A 75 4.50 22.28 0.28
N GLN A 76 3.45 22.40 -0.53
CA GLN A 76 2.59 23.58 -0.51
C GLN A 76 1.14 23.19 -0.76
N LEU A 77 0.24 23.79 0.02
CA LEU A 77 -1.20 23.78 -0.19
C LEU A 77 -1.68 25.23 -0.31
N ALA A 78 -2.15 25.63 -1.48
CA ALA A 78 -2.55 27.03 -1.73
C ALA A 78 -1.44 28.02 -1.32
N ALA A 79 -1.71 28.95 -0.40
CA ALA A 79 -0.72 29.92 0.10
C ALA A 79 0.16 29.38 1.24
N GLN A 80 -0.10 28.16 1.74
CA GLN A 80 0.57 27.60 2.91
C GLN A 80 1.74 26.72 2.46
N ALA A 81 2.95 27.15 2.79
CA ALA A 81 4.17 26.38 2.57
C ALA A 81 4.51 25.53 3.80
N GLY A 82 5.22 24.43 3.56
CA GLY A 82 5.69 23.52 4.59
C GLY A 82 6.80 22.61 4.06
N ASP A 83 7.15 21.64 4.89
CA ASP A 83 8.17 20.64 4.57
C ASP A 83 7.69 19.23 4.95
N CYS A 84 8.19 18.22 4.23
CA CYS A 84 7.80 16.83 4.45
C CYS A 84 8.52 16.24 5.66
N ARG A 85 7.74 15.78 6.65
CA ARG A 85 8.27 15.17 7.88
C ARG A 85 7.48 13.93 8.26
N TRP A 86 8.08 13.10 9.10
CA TRP A 86 7.33 12.09 9.81
C TRP A 86 6.31 12.76 10.75
N VAL A 87 5.11 12.21 10.87
CA VAL A 87 3.99 12.79 11.64
C VAL A 87 4.41 13.12 13.08
N GLU A 88 5.17 12.23 13.72
CA GLU A 88 5.74 12.42 15.05
C GLU A 88 6.73 13.60 15.15
N ASN A 89 7.33 13.99 14.03
CA ASN A 89 8.30 15.09 13.91
C ASN A 89 7.66 16.39 13.40
N CYS A 90 6.33 16.41 13.25
CA CYS A 90 5.55 17.59 12.96
C CYS A 90 5.24 18.32 14.27
N GLY A 91 6.13 19.24 14.66
CA GLY A 91 6.00 19.99 15.92
C GLY A 91 4.63 20.67 16.11
N GLY A 92 4.26 20.93 17.36
CA GLY A 92 2.95 21.48 17.73
C GLY A 92 2.62 22.82 17.05
N GLY A 93 1.33 23.04 16.77
CA GLY A 93 0.84 24.26 16.09
C GLY A 93 0.92 24.22 14.56
N LYS A 94 1.49 23.15 13.98
CA LYS A 94 1.51 22.91 12.53
C LYS A 94 0.36 22.01 12.11
N SER A 95 -0.11 22.21 10.88
CA SER A 95 -1.13 21.36 10.29
C SER A 95 -0.48 20.24 9.47
N LEU A 96 -1.00 19.03 9.62
CA LEU A 96 -0.56 17.84 8.87
C LEU A 96 -1.40 17.70 7.60
N VAL A 97 -0.77 17.92 6.45
CA VAL A 97 -1.41 17.76 5.14
C VAL A 97 -0.94 16.48 4.48
N GLN A 98 -1.90 15.64 4.08
CA GLN A 98 -1.67 14.38 3.39
C GLN A 98 -1.36 14.62 1.91
N TYR A 99 -0.75 13.64 1.24
CA TYR A 99 -0.53 13.59 -0.22
C TYR A 99 0.39 14.64 -0.85
N LEU A 100 0.93 15.55 -0.05
CA LEU A 100 1.93 16.51 -0.53
C LEU A 100 3.36 16.00 -0.40
N CYS A 101 3.54 14.84 0.22
CA CYS A 101 4.83 14.19 0.47
C CYS A 101 4.82 12.76 -0.04
N PRO A 102 5.97 12.26 -0.52
CA PRO A 102 6.11 10.90 -1.05
C PRO A 102 5.91 9.84 0.04
N GLY A 103 5.50 8.63 -0.32
CA GLY A 103 5.47 7.50 0.60
C GLY A 103 4.24 7.44 1.53
N PRO A 104 4.38 6.90 2.75
CA PRO A 104 3.25 6.54 3.59
C PRO A 104 2.61 7.75 4.26
N ASP A 105 1.40 7.58 4.80
CA ASP A 105 0.70 8.55 5.62
C ASP A 105 1.45 8.96 6.90
N ALA A 106 2.49 8.23 7.29
CA ALA A 106 3.36 8.61 8.39
C ALA A 106 4.38 9.68 7.97
N PHE A 107 4.57 9.97 6.67
CA PHE A 107 5.42 11.02 6.12
C PHE A 107 4.56 12.07 5.39
N ARG A 108 4.26 13.18 6.07
CA ARG A 108 3.26 14.18 5.65
C ARG A 108 3.87 15.58 5.54
N CYS A 109 3.13 16.46 4.89
CA CYS A 109 3.52 17.87 4.80
C CYS A 109 3.15 18.59 6.09
N CYS A 110 4.13 19.22 6.70
CA CYS A 110 3.97 20.03 7.90
C CYS A 110 3.93 21.50 7.51
N ILE A 111 2.74 22.09 7.45
CA ILE A 111 2.57 23.51 7.10
C ILE A 111 2.45 24.37 8.35
N THR A 112 3.02 25.57 8.30
CA THR A 112 2.86 26.60 9.33
C THR A 112 1.60 27.41 9.06
N ASN A 113 0.73 27.52 10.05
CA ASN A 113 -0.47 28.36 9.94
C ASN A 113 -0.07 29.82 10.19
N GLU A 114 0.18 30.61 9.16
CA GLU A 114 0.54 32.04 9.34
C GLU A 114 -0.65 32.96 9.63
N ASN A 115 -1.91 32.47 9.64
CA ASN A 115 -3.08 33.29 9.99
C ASN A 115 -4.22 32.44 10.58
N ALA A 116 -4.24 32.23 11.90
CA ALA A 116 -5.32 31.51 12.58
C ALA A 116 -6.06 32.40 13.60
N THR A 117 -7.13 33.05 13.17
CA THR A 117 -8.29 33.36 14.04
C THR A 117 -9.18 32.11 14.10
N PRO A 118 -9.62 31.66 15.29
CA PRO A 118 -10.47 30.48 15.39
C PRO A 118 -11.92 30.83 15.01
N GLU A 119 -12.37 30.38 13.83
CA GLU A 119 -13.78 30.39 13.44
C GLU A 119 -14.41 28.99 13.66
N PRO A 120 -15.68 28.86 14.07
CA PRO A 120 -16.30 27.56 14.35
C PRO A 120 -16.40 26.71 13.09
N THR A 121 -15.92 25.47 13.21
CA THR A 121 -15.82 24.43 12.18
C THR A 121 -17.10 24.21 11.37
N PRO A 122 -17.11 24.38 10.04
CA PRO A 122 -18.01 23.64 9.17
C PRO A 122 -17.42 22.25 8.90
N THR A 123 -18.16 21.19 9.22
CA THR A 123 -17.81 19.79 8.92
C THR A 123 -17.46 19.61 7.43
N PRO A 124 -16.23 19.18 7.07
CA PRO A 124 -15.87 18.93 5.69
C PRO A 124 -16.54 17.66 5.16
N LYS A 125 -17.19 17.76 4.01
CA LYS A 125 -17.67 16.63 3.22
C LYS A 125 -16.45 15.83 2.72
N PRO A 126 -16.43 14.48 2.76
CA PRO A 126 -15.26 13.69 2.36
C PRO A 126 -14.89 13.94 0.90
N GLN A 127 -13.65 14.39 0.65
CA GLN A 127 -13.07 14.51 -0.68
C GLN A 127 -12.35 13.19 -1.03
N PRO A 128 -12.39 12.76 -2.31
CA PRO A 128 -11.77 11.51 -2.74
C PRO A 128 -10.28 11.44 -2.38
N ASP A 129 -9.93 10.39 -1.65
CA ASP A 129 -8.59 10.06 -1.21
C ASP A 129 -7.90 9.24 -2.32
N VAL A 130 -6.93 9.87 -2.99
CA VAL A 130 -6.17 9.28 -4.11
C VAL A 130 -5.45 7.96 -3.76
N ASN A 131 -5.29 7.61 -2.47
CA ASN A 131 -4.73 6.34 -1.99
C ASN A 131 -5.73 5.42 -1.26
N LEU A 132 -7.04 5.71 -1.30
CA LEU A 132 -8.04 4.93 -0.57
C LEU A 132 -7.98 3.43 -0.89
N GLY A 133 -7.83 3.08 -2.17
CA GLY A 133 -7.67 1.67 -2.58
C GLY A 133 -6.46 0.99 -1.96
N GLU A 134 -5.33 1.67 -1.82
CA GLU A 134 -4.12 1.10 -1.22
C GLU A 134 -4.29 0.88 0.29
N LYS A 135 -5.01 1.78 0.99
CA LYS A 135 -5.41 1.58 2.39
C LYS A 135 -6.31 0.35 2.55
N ILE A 136 -7.27 0.19 1.65
CA ILE A 136 -8.15 -1.00 1.62
C ILE A 136 -7.33 -2.27 1.36
N LEU A 137 -6.38 -2.25 0.43
CA LEU A 137 -5.46 -3.37 0.21
C LEU A 137 -4.62 -3.70 1.44
N ALA A 138 -4.02 -2.69 2.08
CA ALA A 138 -3.22 -2.88 3.29
C ALA A 138 -4.04 -3.53 4.41
N LYS A 139 -5.28 -3.05 4.62
CA LYS A 139 -6.20 -3.64 5.58
C LYS A 139 -6.55 -5.10 5.23
N ALA A 140 -6.82 -5.40 3.96
CA ALA A 140 -7.10 -6.76 3.50
C ALA A 140 -5.92 -7.73 3.75
N LYS A 141 -4.67 -7.24 3.69
CA LYS A 141 -3.46 -8.04 3.96
C LYS A 141 -3.33 -8.48 5.42
N GLU A 142 -3.89 -7.74 6.37
CA GLU A 142 -3.92 -8.15 7.79
C GLU A 142 -4.69 -9.46 8.01
N ALA A 143 -5.54 -9.86 7.06
CA ALA A 143 -6.29 -11.11 7.09
C ALA A 143 -5.49 -12.32 6.54
N GLU A 144 -4.19 -12.17 6.25
CA GLU A 144 -3.34 -13.25 5.75
C GLU A 144 -3.47 -14.53 6.61
N GLY A 145 -3.61 -15.67 5.95
CA GLY A 145 -3.67 -16.96 6.62
C GLY A 145 -5.04 -17.31 7.24
N ILE A 146 -5.99 -16.38 7.29
CA ILE A 146 -7.38 -16.67 7.68
C ILE A 146 -8.00 -17.59 6.60
N PRO A 147 -8.76 -18.64 7.00
CA PRO A 147 -9.42 -19.53 6.05
C PRO A 147 -10.41 -18.83 5.12
N TYR A 148 -10.55 -19.36 3.91
CA TYR A 148 -11.73 -19.09 3.10
C TYR A 148 -12.96 -19.68 3.78
N HIS A 149 -14.04 -18.90 3.87
CA HIS A 149 -15.34 -19.38 4.31
C HIS A 149 -16.41 -18.80 3.39
N TRP A 150 -17.24 -19.67 2.79
CA TRP A 150 -18.34 -19.24 1.92
C TRP A 150 -19.30 -18.32 2.66
N ALA A 151 -19.67 -17.18 2.07
CA ALA A 151 -20.44 -16.12 2.72
C ALA A 151 -19.76 -15.50 3.97
N GLY A 152 -18.49 -15.81 4.22
CA GLY A 152 -17.73 -15.34 5.37
C GLY A 152 -17.38 -13.85 5.27
N GLY A 153 -17.40 -13.16 6.39
CA GLY A 153 -17.05 -11.76 6.54
C GLY A 153 -18.25 -10.84 6.76
N ASN A 154 -18.08 -9.89 7.67
CA ASN A 154 -18.91 -8.71 7.83
C ASN A 154 -18.04 -7.51 8.22
N CYS A 155 -18.62 -6.34 8.49
CA CYS A 155 -17.84 -5.16 8.87
C CYS A 155 -16.99 -5.35 10.14
N LYS A 156 -17.32 -6.29 11.04
CA LYS A 156 -16.59 -6.55 12.28
C LYS A 156 -15.43 -7.54 12.12
N GLY A 157 -15.34 -8.26 10.99
CA GLY A 157 -14.30 -9.27 10.78
C GLY A 157 -14.82 -10.55 10.12
N PRO A 158 -14.05 -11.65 10.20
CA PRO A 158 -14.44 -12.94 9.63
C PRO A 158 -15.69 -13.49 10.32
N THR A 159 -16.50 -14.22 9.56
CA THR A 159 -17.68 -14.94 10.08
C THR A 159 -17.62 -16.39 9.63
N GLY A 160 -18.14 -17.31 10.45
CA GLY A 160 -17.96 -18.75 10.20
C GLY A 160 -16.49 -19.19 10.24
N GLY A 161 -15.60 -18.37 10.81
CA GLY A 161 -14.16 -18.64 10.86
C GLY A 161 -13.36 -18.16 9.64
N GLY A 162 -13.96 -17.42 8.70
CA GLY A 162 -13.22 -16.93 7.54
C GLY A 162 -13.89 -15.82 6.74
N PHE A 163 -13.33 -15.57 5.56
CA PHE A 163 -13.85 -14.65 4.56
C PHE A 163 -14.08 -15.36 3.22
N ASP A 164 -15.07 -14.93 2.45
CA ASP A 164 -15.07 -15.18 1.01
C ASP A 164 -14.48 -13.97 0.25
N CYS A 165 -14.44 -14.07 -1.08
CA CYS A 165 -13.83 -13.07 -1.95
C CYS A 165 -14.37 -11.65 -1.71
N SER A 166 -15.69 -11.49 -1.81
CA SER A 166 -16.35 -10.18 -1.67
C SER A 166 -16.49 -9.75 -0.20
N GLY A 167 -16.54 -10.69 0.74
CA GLY A 167 -16.51 -10.45 2.17
C GLY A 167 -15.19 -9.84 2.64
N LEU A 168 -14.05 -10.35 2.15
CA LEU A 168 -12.73 -9.78 2.42
C LEU A 168 -12.64 -8.32 1.94
N VAL A 169 -13.02 -8.06 0.68
CA VAL A 169 -13.00 -6.71 0.11
C VAL A 169 -13.95 -5.78 0.87
N SER A 170 -15.17 -6.23 1.13
CA SER A 170 -16.19 -5.42 1.82
C SER A 170 -15.82 -5.12 3.27
N TRP A 171 -15.19 -6.07 3.97
CA TRP A 171 -14.66 -5.85 5.32
C TRP A 171 -13.56 -4.80 5.29
N ALA A 172 -12.59 -4.92 4.39
CA ALA A 172 -11.50 -3.96 4.28
C ALA A 172 -12.01 -2.54 3.95
N VAL A 173 -12.97 -2.41 3.03
CA VAL A 173 -13.66 -1.14 2.76
C VAL A 173 -14.31 -0.60 4.03
N CYS A 174 -15.04 -1.43 4.78
CA CYS A 174 -15.74 -1.00 5.98
C CYS A 174 -14.78 -0.54 7.10
N GLN A 175 -13.67 -1.25 7.28
CA GLN A 175 -12.63 -0.92 8.27
C GLN A 175 -11.91 0.39 7.94
N VAL A 176 -11.67 0.67 6.65
CA VAL A 176 -10.93 1.87 6.23
C VAL A 176 -11.84 3.10 6.13
N THR A 177 -13.08 2.94 5.67
CA THR A 177 -13.96 4.06 5.33
C THR A 177 -15.14 4.24 6.28
N GLY A 178 -15.44 3.25 7.12
CA GLY A 178 -16.71 3.14 7.84
C GLY A 178 -17.90 2.77 6.95
N ARG A 179 -17.74 2.70 5.63
CA ARG A 179 -18.81 2.40 4.69
C ARG A 179 -19.14 0.91 4.68
N ASN A 180 -20.40 0.60 4.95
CA ASN A 180 -20.87 -0.77 5.07
C ASN A 180 -21.49 -1.30 3.77
N LEU A 181 -20.65 -1.84 2.88
CA LEU A 181 -21.09 -2.45 1.61
C LEU A 181 -22.06 -3.63 1.82
N PHE A 182 -22.03 -4.28 3.00
CA PHE A 182 -22.94 -5.37 3.34
C PHE A 182 -24.38 -4.86 3.42
N SER A 183 -24.62 -3.80 4.19
CA SER A 183 -25.97 -3.20 4.33
C SER A 183 -26.43 -2.45 3.09
N GLU A 184 -25.50 -2.02 2.22
CA GLU A 184 -25.83 -1.30 0.97
C GLU A 184 -26.19 -2.24 -0.20
N GLY A 185 -26.25 -3.55 0.03
CA GLY A 185 -26.56 -4.54 -1.01
C GLY A 185 -25.43 -4.71 -2.03
N LEU A 186 -24.20 -4.36 -1.65
CA LEU A 186 -22.98 -4.49 -2.46
C LEU A 186 -22.08 -5.65 -2.00
N ARG A 187 -22.59 -6.50 -1.10
CA ARG A 187 -21.88 -7.67 -0.57
C ARG A 187 -21.52 -8.70 -1.65
N VAL A 188 -22.37 -8.89 -2.65
CA VAL A 188 -22.17 -9.96 -3.64
C VAL A 188 -21.30 -9.44 -4.77
N THR A 189 -20.35 -10.24 -5.23
CA THR A 189 -19.39 -9.90 -6.29
C THR A 189 -20.06 -9.22 -7.50
N ARG A 190 -21.12 -9.83 -8.04
CA ARG A 190 -21.90 -9.25 -9.13
C ARG A 190 -22.59 -7.92 -8.80
N SER A 191 -23.11 -7.76 -7.58
CA SER A 191 -23.81 -6.53 -7.21
C SER A 191 -22.82 -5.38 -7.00
N MET A 192 -21.61 -5.68 -6.55
CA MET A 192 -20.50 -4.73 -6.50
C MET A 192 -20.06 -4.31 -7.91
N TYR A 193 -19.76 -5.28 -8.79
CA TYR A 193 -19.29 -4.99 -10.15
C TYR A 193 -20.34 -4.30 -11.02
N CYS A 194 -21.61 -4.72 -10.96
CA CYS A 194 -22.67 -4.20 -11.83
C CYS A 194 -23.42 -3.01 -11.25
N ALA A 195 -23.04 -2.52 -10.06
CA ALA A 195 -23.67 -1.34 -9.50
C ALA A 195 -23.48 -0.10 -10.41
N SER A 196 -24.52 0.72 -10.49
CA SER A 196 -24.44 2.04 -11.10
C SER A 196 -23.45 2.91 -10.35
N ALA A 197 -22.86 3.91 -11.01
CA ALA A 197 -21.96 4.85 -10.36
C ALA A 197 -22.58 5.54 -9.13
N SER A 198 -23.88 5.87 -9.19
CA SER A 198 -24.62 6.48 -8.09
C SER A 198 -24.76 5.57 -6.86
N LYS A 199 -24.93 4.26 -7.06
CA LYS A 199 -25.01 3.28 -5.98
C LYS A 199 -23.63 2.90 -5.47
N LEU A 200 -22.70 2.65 -6.38
CA LEU A 200 -21.36 2.19 -6.05
C LEU A 200 -20.56 3.29 -5.35
N LYS A 201 -20.71 4.55 -5.75
CA LYS A 201 -19.95 5.71 -5.23
C LYS A 201 -18.42 5.55 -5.33
N TYR A 202 -17.97 4.67 -6.23
CA TYR A 202 -16.58 4.45 -6.62
C TYR A 202 -16.52 4.36 -8.15
N LYS A 203 -15.34 4.54 -8.74
CA LYS A 203 -15.18 4.62 -10.19
C LYS A 203 -14.92 3.27 -10.84
N LYS A 204 -15.56 3.01 -11.97
CA LYS A 204 -15.12 1.95 -12.89
C LYS A 204 -13.97 2.47 -13.74
N VAL A 205 -12.85 1.75 -13.72
CA VAL A 205 -11.64 2.10 -14.45
C VAL A 205 -11.29 0.96 -15.41
N LYS A 206 -10.88 1.29 -16.63
CA LYS A 206 -10.46 0.26 -17.62
C LYS A 206 -9.30 -0.57 -17.06
N TRP A 207 -9.31 -1.87 -17.34
CA TRP A 207 -8.27 -2.83 -16.94
C TRP A 207 -6.84 -2.34 -17.22
N ALA A 208 -6.62 -1.70 -18.37
CA ALA A 208 -5.32 -1.17 -18.77
C ALA A 208 -4.77 -0.10 -17.80
N ASN A 209 -5.64 0.57 -17.04
CA ASN A 209 -5.29 1.63 -16.10
C ASN A 209 -5.33 1.15 -14.65
N ARG A 210 -5.40 -0.17 -14.41
CA ARG A 210 -5.41 -0.74 -13.06
C ARG A 210 -4.14 -0.37 -12.29
N ARG A 211 -4.27 -0.28 -10.97
CA ARG A 211 -3.17 -0.04 -10.05
C ARG A 211 -3.42 -0.79 -8.74
N ALA A 212 -2.41 -0.78 -7.86
CA ALA A 212 -2.55 -1.31 -6.52
C ALA A 212 -3.79 -0.71 -5.81
N GLY A 213 -4.56 -1.56 -5.15
CA GLY A 213 -5.77 -1.19 -4.43
C GLY A 213 -7.07 -1.21 -5.24
N ASP A 214 -7.02 -1.25 -6.58
CA ASP A 214 -8.24 -1.43 -7.37
C ASP A 214 -8.82 -2.83 -7.14
N ALA A 215 -10.15 -2.96 -7.06
CA ALA A 215 -10.81 -4.27 -7.03
C ALA A 215 -10.91 -4.86 -8.45
N VAL A 216 -10.34 -6.04 -8.63
CA VAL A 216 -10.36 -6.83 -9.87
C VAL A 216 -11.42 -7.92 -9.77
N PHE A 217 -12.12 -8.19 -10.87
CA PHE A 217 -13.27 -9.09 -10.94
C PHE A 217 -13.08 -10.18 -11.99
N PHE A 218 -13.76 -11.31 -11.83
CA PHE A 218 -13.75 -12.44 -12.75
C PHE A 218 -15.19 -12.96 -12.97
N GLY A 219 -15.49 -13.37 -14.20
CA GLY A 219 -16.83 -13.75 -14.63
C GLY A 219 -17.03 -13.93 -16.13
N GLY A 220 -16.06 -14.50 -16.84
CA GLY A 220 -16.09 -14.66 -18.29
C GLY A 220 -16.18 -13.31 -19.02
N LYS A 221 -17.31 -13.05 -19.67
CA LYS A 221 -17.54 -11.77 -20.39
C LYS A 221 -17.84 -10.59 -19.47
N CYS A 222 -18.10 -10.83 -18.18
CA CYS A 222 -18.49 -9.81 -17.20
C CYS A 222 -19.68 -8.96 -17.66
N ASP A 223 -20.68 -9.65 -18.22
CA ASP A 223 -21.90 -9.07 -18.77
C ASP A 223 -22.91 -8.80 -17.66
N CYS A 224 -23.13 -7.52 -17.34
CA CYS A 224 -24.07 -7.10 -16.31
C CYS A 224 -25.54 -7.15 -16.73
N GLU A 225 -25.82 -7.23 -18.04
CA GLU A 225 -27.17 -7.15 -18.59
C GLU A 225 -27.75 -8.56 -18.75
N ASN A 226 -27.01 -9.45 -19.41
CA ASN A 226 -27.54 -10.76 -19.81
C ASN A 226 -27.01 -11.93 -18.97
N ASN A 227 -25.87 -11.76 -18.28
CA ASN A 227 -25.31 -12.80 -17.42
C ASN A 227 -24.60 -12.25 -16.17
N PRO A 228 -25.29 -11.45 -15.34
CA PRO A 228 -24.66 -10.86 -14.16
C PRO A 228 -24.24 -11.92 -13.12
N ALA A 229 -24.92 -13.08 -13.10
CA ALA A 229 -24.57 -14.19 -12.22
C ALA A 229 -23.24 -14.87 -12.58
N GLY A 230 -22.74 -14.68 -13.80
CA GLY A 230 -21.42 -15.17 -14.22
C GLY A 230 -20.26 -14.53 -13.47
N ILE A 231 -20.44 -13.33 -12.89
CA ILE A 231 -19.43 -12.59 -12.13
C ILE A 231 -19.32 -13.16 -10.71
N HIS A 232 -18.26 -13.93 -10.47
CA HIS A 232 -18.19 -14.85 -9.34
C HIS A 232 -17.00 -14.61 -8.40
N HIS A 233 -15.92 -13.96 -8.84
CA HIS A 233 -14.76 -13.72 -7.99
C HIS A 233 -14.30 -12.25 -8.02
N VAL A 234 -13.76 -11.80 -6.89
CA VAL A 234 -13.18 -10.46 -6.70
C VAL A 234 -11.95 -10.54 -5.81
N GLY A 235 -10.93 -9.76 -6.14
CA GLY A 235 -9.72 -9.55 -5.34
C GLY A 235 -9.27 -8.09 -5.41
N LEU A 236 -8.21 -7.76 -4.68
CA LEU A 236 -7.58 -6.43 -4.72
C LEU A 236 -6.25 -6.50 -5.45
N MET A 237 -6.09 -5.70 -6.49
CA MET A 237 -4.83 -5.57 -7.22
C MET A 237 -3.71 -5.18 -6.26
N MET A 238 -2.56 -5.86 -6.34
CA MET A 238 -1.37 -5.53 -5.56
C MET A 238 -0.38 -4.65 -6.31
N ASP A 239 -0.51 -4.62 -7.64
CA ASP A 239 0.32 -3.90 -8.59
C ASP A 239 -0.51 -3.56 -9.84
N ASP A 240 0.12 -2.95 -10.85
CA ASP A 240 -0.45 -2.74 -12.19
C ASP A 240 -0.28 -3.99 -13.10
N GLY A 241 0.17 -5.11 -12.54
CA GLY A 241 0.47 -6.36 -13.22
C GLY A 241 -0.68 -7.37 -13.11
N TYR A 242 -0.37 -8.55 -12.58
CA TYR A 242 -1.30 -9.69 -12.48
C TYR A 242 -1.32 -10.27 -11.06
N THR A 243 -0.91 -9.48 -10.08
CA THR A 243 -0.90 -9.91 -8.69
C THR A 243 -2.13 -9.36 -7.99
N MET A 244 -2.84 -10.23 -7.26
CA MET A 244 -3.92 -9.79 -6.38
C MET A 244 -3.85 -10.42 -4.99
N TRP A 245 -4.44 -9.72 -4.04
CA TRP A 245 -4.74 -10.20 -2.71
C TRP A 245 -6.21 -10.62 -2.63
N ASN A 246 -6.50 -11.85 -2.22
CA ASN A 246 -7.86 -12.37 -2.31
C ASN A 246 -8.14 -13.53 -1.33
N ALA A 247 -9.43 -13.88 -1.24
CA ALA A 247 -9.91 -15.13 -0.66
C ALA A 247 -10.44 -16.03 -1.79
N LEU A 248 -9.61 -16.96 -2.29
CA LEU A 248 -9.87 -17.57 -3.60
C LEU A 248 -11.07 -18.52 -3.61
N LYS A 249 -10.97 -19.59 -2.82
CA LYS A 249 -11.93 -20.70 -2.83
C LYS A 249 -11.82 -21.54 -1.55
N THR A 250 -12.84 -22.34 -1.32
CA THR A 250 -12.89 -23.33 -0.23
C THR A 250 -11.64 -24.20 -0.19
N GLY A 251 -11.18 -24.49 1.03
CA GLY A 251 -9.96 -25.28 1.27
C GLY A 251 -8.68 -24.46 1.17
N THR A 252 -8.76 -23.15 0.92
CA THR A 252 -7.60 -22.28 0.89
C THR A 252 -7.67 -21.19 1.96
N LYS A 253 -6.54 -20.51 2.17
CA LYS A 253 -6.44 -19.32 3.04
C LYS A 253 -6.37 -18.05 2.19
N ILE A 254 -6.68 -16.93 2.81
CA ILE A 254 -6.46 -15.59 2.26
C ILE A 254 -4.98 -15.41 1.97
N ARG A 255 -4.68 -14.99 0.73
CA ARG A 255 -3.32 -14.98 0.21
C ARG A 255 -3.15 -14.06 -1.00
N LYS A 256 -1.90 -13.95 -1.43
CA LYS A 256 -1.50 -13.47 -2.74
C LYS A 256 -1.65 -14.58 -3.78
N ASP A 257 -2.21 -14.24 -4.94
CA ASP A 257 -2.15 -15.08 -6.15
C ASP A 257 -1.67 -14.23 -7.33
N ASN A 258 -1.01 -14.89 -8.28
CA ASN A 258 -0.72 -14.32 -9.60
C ASN A 258 -1.63 -15.00 -10.62
N PHE A 259 -2.45 -14.22 -11.33
CA PHE A 259 -3.46 -14.73 -12.27
C PHE A 259 -3.08 -14.54 -13.73
N LYS A 260 -1.80 -14.28 -14.05
CA LYS A 260 -1.34 -14.08 -15.43
C LYS A 260 -1.64 -15.27 -16.35
N ASN A 261 -1.55 -16.47 -15.79
CA ASN A 261 -1.70 -17.73 -16.52
C ASN A 261 -2.95 -18.51 -16.09
N TRP A 262 -3.98 -17.84 -15.57
CA TRP A 262 -5.26 -18.50 -15.29
C TRP A 262 -6.02 -18.77 -16.60
N ASP A 263 -6.83 -19.82 -16.61
CA ASP A 263 -7.71 -20.17 -17.73
C ASP A 263 -8.86 -19.16 -17.92
N GLU A 264 -8.98 -18.21 -17.00
CA GLU A 264 -9.94 -17.12 -17.04
C GLU A 264 -9.24 -15.76 -17.02
N SER A 265 -9.74 -14.84 -17.83
CA SER A 265 -9.29 -13.44 -17.84
C SER A 265 -10.08 -12.59 -16.86
N ALA A 266 -9.41 -11.60 -16.28
CA ALA A 266 -10.06 -10.56 -15.49
C ALA A 266 -11.07 -9.76 -16.34
N CYS A 267 -12.10 -9.23 -15.67
CA CYS A 267 -13.08 -8.33 -16.27
C CYS A 267 -12.42 -7.09 -16.91
N PRO A 268 -13.04 -6.50 -17.94
CA PRO A 268 -12.47 -5.36 -18.67
C PRO A 268 -12.37 -4.06 -17.83
N TYR A 269 -13.00 -4.02 -16.66
CA TYR A 269 -12.93 -2.91 -15.73
C TYR A 269 -12.57 -3.41 -14.33
N VAL A 270 -11.83 -2.57 -13.60
CA VAL A 270 -11.62 -2.66 -12.16
C VAL A 270 -12.47 -1.58 -11.47
N ILE A 271 -12.73 -1.75 -10.17
CA ILE A 271 -13.31 -0.68 -9.35
C ILE A 271 -12.18 0.03 -8.60
N ARG A 272 -12.08 1.33 -8.80
CA ARG A 272 -11.16 2.20 -8.09
C ARG A 272 -11.86 2.84 -6.91
N PHE A 273 -11.31 2.60 -5.72
CA PHE A 273 -11.68 3.34 -4.52
C PHE A 273 -10.89 4.64 -4.51
N ASP A 274 -11.60 5.75 -4.71
CA ASP A 274 -11.11 7.11 -4.59
C ASP A 274 -12.08 7.94 -3.76
#